data_AF-A0A516NHS6-F1
#
_entry.id   AF-A0A516NHS6-F1
#
_cell.length_a   1.000
_cell.length_b   1.000
_cell.length_c   1.000
_cell.angle_alpha   90.00
_cell.angle_beta   90.00
_cell.angle_gamma   90.00
#
_symmetry.space_group_name_H-M   'P 1'
#
loop_
_entity.id
_entity.type
_entity.pdbx_description
1 polymer ?
#
loop_
_entity_poly.entity_id
_entity_poly.type
_entity_poly.pdbx_seq_one_letter_code
_entity_poly.pdbx_strand_id
1 'polypeptide(L)'
;MTTDPHAKPSWRTRAVTALLRAGGQRKLLATPEGVHAEIAKRDRRDTEVRPPASLRKRATVTREDLDGWPVYRITPNDVTTDVAVVFLHGGGFFREIVGAHWKFAARLAAAVPAECVVPIYPLVPHGRAAEMVPTTAAILARTIERRGTGSTVVMGNSAGGGLALAAAQALRDRGGPQPSRLVLISPWLDMTMSDPAQAEIEPTDPLHLRPGLVEIGRRYADRLAPEDPRVSPLFGRLEGLPPITAFAGTREIFVTDTRTLARRAAEAHVPIDYHEAANLPHNYALFPAPEGRAAREIMVDACRAPLPAGQR
;
A
#
# COMPACT_ATOMS: atom_id res chain seq x y z
N MET A 1 -8.06 -20.23 3.99
CA MET A 1 -9.02 -20.87 3.05
C MET A 1 -8.34 -20.96 1.70
N THR A 2 -8.18 -22.15 1.14
CA THR A 2 -7.68 -22.35 -0.23
C THR A 2 -8.74 -21.86 -1.21
N THR A 3 -8.47 -20.78 -1.94
CA THR A 3 -9.37 -20.30 -2.99
C THR A 3 -9.33 -21.29 -4.15
N ASP A 4 -10.48 -21.58 -4.76
CA ASP A 4 -10.57 -22.40 -5.97
C ASP A 4 -9.67 -21.77 -7.06
N PRO A 5 -8.60 -22.43 -7.52
CA PRO A 5 -7.67 -21.86 -8.50
C PRO A 5 -8.36 -21.57 -9.85
N HIS A 6 -9.53 -22.15 -10.09
CA HIS A 6 -10.33 -21.96 -11.29
C HIS A 6 -11.47 -20.95 -11.11
N ALA A 7 -11.58 -20.31 -9.94
CA ALA A 7 -12.60 -19.30 -9.69
C ALA A 7 -12.50 -18.19 -10.74
N LYS A 8 -13.62 -17.96 -11.45
CA LYS A 8 -13.68 -16.94 -12.49
C LYS A 8 -13.99 -15.59 -11.86
N PRO A 9 -13.21 -14.53 -12.16
CA PRO A 9 -13.53 -13.18 -11.71
C PRO A 9 -14.89 -12.74 -12.23
N SER A 10 -15.63 -12.00 -11.43
CA SER A 10 -16.90 -11.39 -11.76
C SER A 10 -16.79 -10.51 -13.00
N TRP A 11 -17.90 -10.31 -13.72
CA TRP A 11 -17.91 -9.47 -14.91
C TRP A 11 -17.46 -8.03 -14.60
N ARG A 12 -17.74 -7.52 -13.39
CA ARG A 12 -17.29 -6.20 -12.94
C ARG A 12 -15.77 -6.14 -12.80
N THR A 13 -15.18 -7.15 -12.18
CA THR A 13 -13.72 -7.26 -12.09
C THR A 13 -13.11 -7.36 -13.49
N ARG A 14 -13.62 -8.24 -14.36
CA ARG A 14 -13.14 -8.36 -15.75
C ARG A 14 -13.22 -7.04 -16.53
N ALA A 15 -14.31 -6.28 -16.36
CA ALA A 15 -14.49 -4.97 -17.01
C ALA A 15 -13.46 -3.94 -16.51
N VAL A 16 -13.25 -3.84 -15.18
CA VAL A 16 -12.23 -2.95 -14.61
C VAL A 16 -10.83 -3.37 -15.09
N THR A 17 -10.52 -4.67 -15.10
CA THR A 17 -9.25 -5.19 -15.62
C THR A 17 -9.04 -4.83 -17.10
N ALA A 18 -10.06 -4.95 -17.94
CA ALA A 18 -9.98 -4.60 -19.35
C ALA A 18 -9.68 -3.10 -19.55
N LEU A 19 -10.36 -2.23 -18.80
CA LEU A 19 -10.11 -0.78 -18.82
C LEU A 19 -8.67 -0.44 -18.37
N LEU A 20 -8.21 -1.06 -17.29
CA LEU A 20 -6.85 -0.88 -16.78
C LEU A 20 -5.80 -1.35 -17.80
N ARG A 21 -6.02 -2.51 -18.44
CA ARG A 21 -5.14 -3.03 -19.51
C ARG A 21 -5.10 -2.09 -20.73
N ALA A 22 -6.22 -1.45 -21.06
CA ALA A 22 -6.29 -0.45 -22.13
C ALA A 22 -5.64 0.90 -21.77
N GLY A 23 -5.40 1.18 -20.48
CA GLY A 23 -4.87 2.44 -19.97
C GLY A 23 -3.37 2.71 -20.27
N GLY A 24 -2.71 1.86 -21.06
CA GLY A 24 -1.34 2.07 -21.52
C GLY A 24 -0.23 1.79 -20.51
N GLN A 25 -0.57 1.35 -19.29
CA GLN A 25 0.43 1.09 -18.24
C GLN A 25 1.41 -0.03 -18.63
N ARG A 26 0.94 -1.13 -19.23
CA ARG A 26 1.85 -2.17 -19.74
C ARG A 26 2.79 -1.63 -20.81
N LYS A 27 2.30 -0.81 -21.75
CA LYS A 27 3.15 -0.21 -22.79
C LYS A 27 4.25 0.66 -22.17
N LEU A 28 3.90 1.42 -21.14
CA LEU A 28 4.85 2.24 -20.39
C LEU A 28 5.90 1.39 -19.66
N LEU A 29 5.49 0.33 -18.97
CA LEU A 29 6.38 -0.52 -18.19
C LEU A 29 7.18 -1.52 -19.04
N ALA A 30 6.94 -1.57 -20.34
CA ALA A 30 7.66 -2.46 -21.25
C ALA A 30 9.14 -2.09 -21.38
N THR A 31 9.51 -0.81 -21.18
CA THR A 31 10.90 -0.36 -21.27
C THR A 31 11.24 0.70 -20.21
N PRO A 32 12.53 0.83 -19.83
CA PRO A 32 13.01 1.92 -18.97
C PRO A 32 12.69 3.31 -19.53
N GLU A 33 12.78 3.52 -20.84
CA GLU A 33 12.53 4.81 -21.48
C GLU A 33 11.06 5.23 -21.34
N GLY A 34 10.14 4.27 -21.39
CA GLY A 34 8.71 4.51 -21.13
C GLY A 34 8.47 5.04 -19.72
N VAL A 35 9.17 4.48 -18.72
CA VAL A 35 9.17 4.96 -17.34
C VAL A 35 9.75 6.37 -17.27
N HIS A 36 10.91 6.62 -17.89
CA HIS A 36 11.57 7.93 -17.87
C HIS A 36 10.68 9.03 -18.45
N ALA A 37 10.05 8.75 -19.59
CA ALA A 37 9.16 9.69 -20.26
C ALA A 37 7.94 10.04 -19.40
N GLU A 38 7.33 9.06 -18.73
CA GLU A 38 6.19 9.33 -17.84
C GLU A 38 6.60 10.09 -16.58
N ILE A 39 7.75 9.76 -15.97
CA ILE A 39 8.29 10.51 -14.82
C ILE A 39 8.51 11.97 -15.22
N ALA A 40 9.23 12.22 -16.33
CA ALA A 40 9.49 13.58 -16.81
C ALA A 40 8.21 14.36 -17.16
N LYS A 41 7.21 13.67 -17.73
CA LYS A 41 5.90 14.28 -18.02
C LYS A 41 5.15 14.69 -16.75
N ARG A 42 5.31 13.94 -15.66
CA ARG A 42 4.65 14.20 -14.37
C ARG A 42 5.35 15.28 -13.58
N ASP A 43 6.68 15.25 -13.58
CA ASP A 43 7.51 16.24 -12.91
C ASP A 43 7.21 17.68 -13.37
N ARG A 44 6.86 17.84 -14.65
CA ARG A 44 6.42 19.14 -15.21
C ARG A 44 5.05 19.62 -14.75
N ARG A 45 4.27 18.79 -14.05
CA ARG A 45 2.93 19.14 -13.56
C ARG A 45 3.06 19.68 -12.14
N ASP A 46 3.22 20.99 -12.03
CA ASP A 46 3.12 21.68 -10.75
C ASP A 46 1.64 21.78 -10.33
N THR A 47 1.13 20.72 -9.71
CA THR A 47 -0.23 20.71 -9.15
C THR A 47 -0.20 20.23 -7.73
N GLU A 48 -0.57 21.11 -6.81
CA GLU A 48 -0.80 20.75 -5.42
C GLU A 48 -1.84 19.63 -5.33
N VAL A 49 -1.44 18.54 -4.69
CA VAL A 49 -2.29 17.36 -4.50
C VAL A 49 -3.28 17.64 -3.39
N ARG A 50 -4.56 17.68 -3.73
CA ARG A 50 -5.65 17.95 -2.78
C ARG A 50 -6.72 16.85 -2.81
N PRO A 51 -7.34 16.52 -1.66
CA PRO A 51 -8.52 15.68 -1.63
C PRO A 51 -9.67 16.32 -2.43
N PRO A 52 -10.52 15.53 -3.11
CA PRO A 52 -11.69 16.06 -3.82
C PRO A 52 -12.60 16.86 -2.88
N ALA A 53 -13.00 18.07 -3.28
CA ALA A 53 -13.87 18.93 -2.46
C ALA A 53 -15.20 18.25 -2.06
N SER A 54 -15.67 17.28 -2.84
CA SER A 54 -16.86 16.48 -2.54
C SER A 54 -16.74 15.64 -1.27
N LEU A 55 -15.53 15.34 -0.79
CA LEU A 55 -15.33 14.65 0.49
C LEU A 55 -15.85 15.47 1.67
N ARG A 56 -15.77 16.80 1.61
CA ARG A 56 -16.26 17.71 2.66
C ARG A 56 -17.76 17.61 2.91
N LYS A 57 -18.51 16.98 2.01
CA LYS A 57 -19.95 16.72 2.18
C LYS A 57 -20.24 15.64 3.23
N ARG A 58 -19.25 14.81 3.59
CA ARG A 58 -19.44 13.63 4.46
C ARG A 58 -18.35 13.45 5.51
N ALA A 59 -17.29 14.25 5.45
CA ALA A 59 -16.17 14.18 6.36
C ALA A 59 -15.56 15.56 6.57
N THR A 60 -15.10 15.81 7.78
CA THR A 60 -14.17 16.90 8.09
C THR A 60 -12.82 16.54 7.48
N VAL A 61 -12.25 17.48 6.72
CA VAL A 61 -10.94 17.31 6.07
C VAL A 61 -10.03 18.43 6.54
N THR A 62 -9.03 18.08 7.34
CA THR A 62 -7.97 19.01 7.77
C THR A 62 -6.66 18.68 7.09
N ARG A 63 -5.75 19.65 7.07
CA ARG A 63 -4.38 19.52 6.58
C ARG A 63 -3.43 20.06 7.63
N GLU A 64 -2.35 19.35 7.87
CA GLU A 64 -1.16 19.85 8.56
C GLU A 64 0.07 19.46 7.75
N ASP A 65 1.19 20.14 7.96
CA ASP A 65 2.47 19.76 7.36
C ASP A 65 3.32 19.07 8.43
N LEU A 66 3.64 17.79 8.21
CA LEU A 66 4.49 17.00 9.11
C LEU A 66 5.77 16.63 8.38
N ASP A 67 6.91 17.05 8.93
CA ASP A 67 8.24 16.76 8.38
C ASP A 67 8.37 17.14 6.89
N GLY A 68 7.75 18.27 6.53
CA GLY A 68 7.73 18.81 5.17
C GLY A 68 6.70 18.19 4.23
N TRP A 69 5.88 17.22 4.69
CA TRP A 69 4.86 16.57 3.88
C TRP A 69 3.46 17.08 4.24
N PRO A 70 2.61 17.42 3.26
CA PRO A 70 1.19 17.61 3.50
C PRO A 70 0.58 16.31 4.03
N VAL A 71 -0.06 16.38 5.19
CA VAL A 71 -0.81 15.28 5.79
C VAL A 71 -2.27 15.69 5.89
N TYR A 72 -3.12 14.99 5.15
CA TYR A 72 -4.57 15.19 5.23
C TYR A 72 -5.18 14.24 6.26
N ARG A 73 -6.07 14.75 7.10
CA ARG A 73 -6.88 13.92 8.00
C ARG A 73 -8.33 13.99 7.55
N ILE A 74 -8.94 12.82 7.36
CA ILE A 74 -10.31 12.66 6.90
C ILE A 74 -11.08 11.93 8.00
N THR A 75 -11.95 12.66 8.70
CA THR A 75 -12.77 12.13 9.78
C THR A 75 -14.24 12.23 9.37
N PRO A 76 -15.03 11.15 9.41
CA PRO A 76 -16.46 11.22 9.09
C PRO A 76 -17.15 12.29 9.94
N ASN A 77 -18.15 12.97 9.37
CA ASN A 77 -18.94 13.93 10.13
C ASN A 77 -19.63 13.23 11.31
N ASP A 78 -19.79 13.95 12.42
CA ASP A 78 -20.51 13.48 13.61
C ASP A 78 -19.91 12.21 14.26
N VAL A 79 -18.64 11.91 13.98
CA VAL A 79 -17.88 10.80 14.59
C VAL A 79 -16.78 11.36 15.48
N THR A 80 -16.77 10.94 16.74
CA THR A 80 -15.60 11.03 17.62
C THR A 80 -14.96 9.66 17.71
N THR A 81 -13.65 9.59 17.50
CA THR A 81 -12.93 8.32 17.46
C THR A 81 -11.48 8.46 17.91
N ASP A 82 -11.00 7.43 18.59
CA ASP A 82 -9.59 7.24 18.92
C ASP A 82 -8.88 6.38 17.88
N VAL A 83 -9.61 5.77 16.94
CA VAL A 83 -9.05 4.92 15.88
C VAL A 83 -8.50 5.80 14.77
N ALA A 84 -7.25 5.57 14.40
CA ALA A 84 -6.63 6.15 13.21
C ALA A 84 -6.24 5.07 12.21
N VAL A 85 -6.43 5.36 10.92
CA VAL A 85 -5.86 4.57 9.83
C VAL A 85 -4.90 5.46 9.05
N VAL A 86 -3.60 5.17 9.10
CA VAL A 86 -2.64 5.80 8.20
C VAL A 86 -2.68 5.08 6.87
N PHE A 87 -3.14 5.76 5.81
CA PHE A 87 -3.26 5.19 4.48
C PHE A 87 -2.17 5.69 3.53
N LEU A 88 -1.33 4.77 3.05
CA LEU A 88 -0.24 5.02 2.11
C LEU A 88 -0.62 4.51 0.73
N HIS A 89 -0.78 5.41 -0.24
CA HIS A 89 -1.35 5.07 -1.53
C HIS A 89 -0.41 4.24 -2.43
N GLY A 90 -0.97 3.58 -3.44
CA GLY A 90 -0.19 2.99 -4.51
C GLY A 90 0.18 4.00 -5.60
N GLY A 91 1.05 3.59 -6.51
CA GLY A 91 1.49 4.45 -7.62
C GLY A 91 2.92 4.21 -8.09
N GLY A 92 3.56 3.12 -7.64
CA GLY A 92 4.95 2.81 -8.00
C GLY A 92 5.97 3.85 -7.52
N PHE A 93 5.66 4.65 -6.50
CA PHE A 93 6.47 5.80 -6.07
C PHE A 93 6.66 6.92 -7.10
N PHE A 94 5.98 6.90 -8.25
CA PHE A 94 6.08 7.96 -9.28
C PHE A 94 4.73 8.49 -9.76
N ARG A 95 3.61 7.94 -9.25
CA ARG A 95 2.26 8.42 -9.54
C ARG A 95 1.58 8.94 -8.27
N GLU A 96 0.94 10.08 -8.45
CA GLU A 96 0.12 10.72 -7.43
C GLU A 96 -1.06 9.86 -6.97
N ILE A 97 -1.51 10.15 -5.75
CA ILE A 97 -2.81 9.70 -5.26
C ILE A 97 -3.92 10.16 -6.20
N VAL A 98 -4.91 9.29 -6.44
CA VAL A 98 -6.04 9.57 -7.34
C VAL A 98 -7.37 9.57 -6.61
N GLY A 99 -8.43 10.07 -7.25
CA GLY A 99 -9.77 10.14 -6.66
C GLY A 99 -10.32 8.80 -6.13
N ALA A 100 -9.89 7.66 -6.68
CA ALA A 100 -10.26 6.34 -6.17
C ALA A 100 -9.65 6.05 -4.79
N HIS A 101 -8.38 6.42 -4.57
CA HIS A 101 -7.71 6.31 -3.27
C HIS A 101 -8.39 7.19 -2.21
N TRP A 102 -8.69 8.44 -2.56
CA TRP A 102 -9.43 9.36 -1.67
C TRP A 102 -10.81 8.83 -1.29
N LYS A 103 -11.56 8.27 -2.25
CA LYS A 103 -12.84 7.61 -1.99
C LYS A 103 -12.70 6.38 -1.10
N PHE A 104 -11.62 5.62 -1.26
CA PHE A 104 -11.32 4.46 -0.42
C PHE A 104 -11.03 4.89 1.02
N ALA A 105 -10.13 5.84 1.22
CA ALA A 105 -9.80 6.41 2.53
C ALA A 105 -11.05 6.91 3.28
N ALA A 106 -11.91 7.69 2.62
CA ALA A 106 -13.14 8.19 3.21
C ALA A 106 -14.18 7.09 3.53
N ARG A 107 -14.28 6.06 2.67
CA ARG A 107 -15.18 4.92 2.92
C ARG A 107 -14.70 4.06 4.08
N LEU A 108 -13.39 3.84 4.18
CA LEU A 108 -12.78 3.10 5.28
C LEU A 108 -12.97 3.85 6.60
N ALA A 109 -12.72 5.16 6.61
CA ALA A 109 -12.97 6.03 7.76
C ALA A 109 -14.41 5.92 8.27
N ALA A 110 -15.39 5.93 7.35
CA ALA A 110 -16.81 5.79 7.70
C ALA A 110 -17.20 4.36 8.12
N ALA A 111 -16.52 3.33 7.61
CA ALA A 111 -16.81 1.94 7.94
C ALA A 111 -16.21 1.51 9.29
N VAL A 112 -15.06 2.07 9.70
CA VAL A 112 -14.39 1.75 10.98
C VAL A 112 -14.68 2.78 12.09
N PRO A 113 -15.54 3.79 11.82
CA PRO A 113 -15.49 5.08 12.49
C PRO A 113 -14.08 5.51 12.92
N ALA A 114 -13.20 5.82 11.97
CA ALA A 114 -11.80 6.18 12.21
C ALA A 114 -11.43 7.52 11.56
N GLU A 115 -10.37 8.17 12.07
CA GLU A 115 -9.67 9.22 11.35
C GLU A 115 -8.72 8.58 10.33
N CYS A 116 -8.90 8.87 9.05
CA CYS A 116 -7.95 8.42 8.03
C CYS A 116 -6.88 9.49 7.79
N VAL A 117 -5.64 9.16 8.12
CA VAL A 117 -4.45 10.01 7.96
C VAL A 117 -3.78 9.65 6.63
N VAL A 118 -3.66 10.61 5.72
CA VAL A 118 -3.15 10.42 4.37
C VAL A 118 -1.96 11.34 4.14
N PRO A 119 -0.72 10.85 4.36
CA PRO A 119 0.49 11.57 4.00
C PRO A 119 0.66 11.66 2.48
N ILE A 120 0.92 12.86 1.97
CA ILE A 120 1.31 13.11 0.58
C ILE A 120 2.83 13.06 0.52
N TYR A 121 3.36 11.85 0.41
CA TYR A 121 4.80 11.62 0.34
C TYR A 121 5.35 12.02 -1.04
N PRO A 122 6.62 12.46 -1.13
CA PRO A 122 7.25 12.85 -2.38
C PRO A 122 7.42 11.63 -3.27
N LEU A 123 7.45 11.88 -4.58
CA LEU A 123 7.55 10.85 -5.60
C LEU A 123 8.85 11.00 -6.37
N VAL A 124 9.32 9.92 -6.99
CA VAL A 124 10.44 9.95 -7.94
C VAL A 124 10.13 10.99 -9.04
N PRO A 125 11.04 11.93 -9.32
CA PRO A 125 12.47 11.93 -8.95
C PRO A 125 12.84 12.64 -7.63
N HIS A 126 11.89 13.26 -6.95
CA HIS A 126 12.13 14.07 -5.74
C HIS A 126 12.17 13.25 -4.46
N GLY A 127 11.37 12.18 -4.37
CA GLY A 127 11.31 11.27 -3.23
C GLY A 127 12.15 10.00 -3.44
N ARG A 128 12.92 9.62 -2.41
CA ARG A 128 13.78 8.43 -2.41
C ARG A 128 13.61 7.62 -1.13
N ALA A 129 13.88 6.32 -1.20
CA ALA A 129 13.73 5.39 -0.07
C ALA A 129 14.43 5.85 1.22
N ALA A 130 15.65 6.38 1.09
CA ALA A 130 16.47 6.84 2.21
C ALA A 130 15.80 7.95 3.05
N GLU A 131 14.96 8.78 2.44
CA GLU A 131 14.26 9.90 3.08
C GLU A 131 12.81 9.52 3.39
N MET A 132 12.14 8.86 2.45
CA MET A 132 10.72 8.55 2.56
C MET A 132 10.40 7.58 3.70
N VAL A 133 11.22 6.54 3.89
CA VAL A 133 10.98 5.55 4.94
C VAL A 133 11.08 6.15 6.35
N PRO A 134 12.18 6.83 6.75
CA PRO A 134 12.27 7.41 8.09
C PRO A 134 11.23 8.50 8.35
N THR A 135 10.89 9.32 7.34
CA THR A 135 9.82 10.35 7.47
C THR A 135 8.45 9.70 7.64
N THR A 136 8.13 8.65 6.87
CA THR A 136 6.90 7.89 7.07
C THR A 136 6.86 7.31 8.48
N ALA A 137 7.95 6.69 8.95
CA ALA A 137 8.03 6.16 10.30
C ALA A 137 7.83 7.24 11.38
N ALA A 138 8.31 8.48 11.17
CA ALA A 138 8.07 9.61 12.08
C ALA A 138 6.59 10.02 12.11
N ILE A 139 5.93 10.10 10.95
CA ILE A 139 4.49 10.37 10.86
C ILE A 139 3.67 9.27 11.55
N LEU A 140 4.08 8.00 11.39
CA LEU A 140 3.48 6.87 12.10
C LEU A 140 3.62 7.03 13.62
N ALA A 141 4.84 7.27 14.12
CA ALA A 141 5.09 7.47 15.54
C ALA A 141 4.22 8.58 16.14
N ARG A 142 4.18 9.76 15.50
CA ARG A 142 3.33 10.89 15.93
C ARG A 142 1.85 10.56 15.92
N THR A 143 1.38 9.76 14.95
CA THR A 143 -0.02 9.33 14.89
C THR A 143 -0.33 8.38 16.04
N ILE A 144 0.58 7.44 16.34
CA ILE A 144 0.46 6.50 17.45
C ILE A 144 0.49 7.24 18.79
N GLU A 145 1.38 8.23 18.97
CA GLU A 145 1.43 9.06 20.19
C GLU A 145 0.12 9.83 20.41
N ARG A 146 -0.52 10.33 19.35
CA ARG A 146 -1.79 11.07 19.43
C ARG A 146 -3.01 10.19 19.71
N ARG A 147 -2.98 8.91 19.32
CA ARG A 147 -4.18 8.03 19.26
C ARG A 147 -4.06 6.74 20.09
N GLY A 148 -2.84 6.38 20.48
CA GLY A 148 -2.50 5.13 21.15
C GLY A 148 -2.06 4.03 20.19
N THR A 149 -1.19 3.13 20.69
CA THR A 149 -0.69 1.93 20.01
C THR A 149 -1.84 0.99 19.61
N GLY A 150 -2.83 0.83 20.50
CA GLY A 150 -4.01 -0.01 20.27
C GLY A 150 -4.97 0.49 19.19
N SER A 151 -4.88 1.75 18.79
CA SER A 151 -5.89 2.41 17.98
C SER A 151 -5.39 2.83 16.60
N THR A 152 -4.12 2.63 16.28
CA THR A 152 -3.54 3.06 14.99
C THR A 152 -3.29 1.87 14.07
N VAL A 153 -3.98 1.83 12.93
CA VAL A 153 -3.74 0.87 11.84
C VAL A 153 -2.92 1.54 10.75
N VAL A 154 -1.97 0.84 10.16
CA VAL A 154 -1.30 1.32 8.92
C VAL A 154 -1.74 0.45 7.77
N MET A 155 -2.20 1.09 6.70
CA MET A 155 -2.71 0.42 5.51
C MET A 155 -2.03 0.99 4.28
N GLY A 156 -1.60 0.13 3.37
CA GLY A 156 -0.99 0.57 2.12
C GLY A 156 -1.27 -0.37 0.97
N ASN A 157 -1.37 0.19 -0.24
CA ASN A 157 -1.54 -0.61 -1.45
C ASN A 157 -0.36 -0.48 -2.39
N SER A 158 0.02 -1.56 -3.09
CA SER A 158 1.13 -1.57 -4.05
C SER A 158 2.42 -1.03 -3.41
N ALA A 159 3.07 -0.06 -4.04
CA ALA A 159 4.21 0.70 -3.50
C ALA A 159 3.97 1.25 -2.08
N GLY A 160 2.77 1.77 -1.77
CA GLY A 160 2.42 2.22 -0.42
C GLY A 160 2.35 1.09 0.60
N GLY A 161 2.07 -0.14 0.16
CA GLY A 161 2.18 -1.34 0.99
C GLY A 161 3.64 -1.67 1.34
N GLY A 162 4.56 -1.52 0.37
CA GLY A 162 6.00 -1.58 0.63
C GLY A 162 6.44 -0.50 1.62
N LEU A 163 6.04 0.75 1.40
CA LEU A 163 6.37 1.84 2.30
C LEU A 163 5.81 1.64 3.72
N ALA A 164 4.60 1.08 3.85
CA ALA A 164 4.02 0.72 5.14
C ALA A 164 4.89 -0.29 5.90
N LEU A 165 5.31 -1.36 5.23
CA LEU A 165 6.16 -2.38 5.85
C LEU A 165 7.54 -1.84 6.21
N ALA A 166 8.18 -1.10 5.29
CA ALA A 166 9.49 -0.48 5.51
C ALA A 166 9.46 0.52 6.68
N ALA A 167 8.41 1.34 6.77
CA ALA A 167 8.26 2.31 7.85
C ALA A 167 8.03 1.64 9.21
N ALA A 168 7.26 0.56 9.26
CA ALA A 168 7.07 -0.23 10.49
C ALA A 168 8.38 -0.90 10.94
N GLN A 169 9.14 -1.47 10.01
CA GLN A 169 10.47 -2.03 10.26
C GLN A 169 11.42 -0.96 10.81
N ALA A 170 11.49 0.21 10.16
CA ALA A 170 12.34 1.32 10.61
C ALA A 170 11.92 1.84 12.00
N LEU A 171 10.62 1.88 12.28
CA LEU A 171 10.08 2.27 13.59
C LEU A 171 10.46 1.25 14.68
N ARG A 172 10.39 -0.05 14.38
CA ARG A 172 10.79 -1.16 15.26
C ARG A 172 12.29 -1.14 15.52
N ASP A 173 13.10 -0.95 14.48
CA ASP A 173 14.57 -0.96 14.58
C ASP A 173 15.12 0.20 15.43
N ARG A 174 14.38 1.30 15.55
CA ARG A 174 14.72 2.42 16.45
C ARG A 174 14.02 2.36 17.83
N GLY A 175 13.36 1.26 18.16
CA GLY A 175 12.65 1.07 19.43
C GLY A 175 11.39 1.93 19.60
N GLY A 176 10.80 2.41 18.50
CA GLY A 176 9.57 3.22 18.53
C GLY A 176 8.29 2.37 18.68
N PRO A 177 7.16 3.02 19.00
CA PRO A 177 5.89 2.33 19.20
C PRO A 177 5.40 1.72 17.89
N GLN A 178 4.80 0.53 17.94
CA GLN A 178 4.22 -0.11 16.74
C GLN A 178 2.73 0.25 16.58
N PRO A 179 2.21 0.28 15.34
CA PRO A 179 0.77 0.33 15.11
C PRO A 179 0.13 -0.98 15.56
N SER A 180 -1.18 -0.99 15.74
CA SER A 180 -1.93 -2.18 16.14
C SER A 180 -1.88 -3.29 15.10
N ARG A 181 -1.74 -2.94 13.81
CA ARG A 181 -1.64 -3.87 12.68
C ARG A 181 -1.16 -3.19 11.40
N LEU A 182 -0.68 -4.01 10.47
CA LEU A 182 -0.40 -3.66 9.09
C LEU A 182 -1.45 -4.29 8.17
N VAL A 183 -2.01 -3.51 7.24
CA VAL A 183 -2.89 -4.04 6.18
C VAL A 183 -2.29 -3.73 4.81
N LEU A 184 -1.82 -4.77 4.13
CA LEU A 184 -1.03 -4.66 2.91
C LEU A 184 -1.82 -5.19 1.71
N ILE A 185 -2.06 -4.33 0.71
CA ILE A 185 -2.91 -4.63 -0.44
C ILE A 185 -2.05 -4.74 -1.68
N SER A 186 -1.91 -5.95 -2.23
CA SER A 186 -1.04 -6.23 -3.38
C SER A 186 0.34 -5.57 -3.24
N PRO A 187 1.03 -5.73 -2.09
CA PRO A 187 2.20 -4.92 -1.78
C PRO A 187 3.38 -5.23 -2.69
N TRP A 188 4.07 -4.18 -3.14
CA TRP A 188 5.36 -4.33 -3.83
C TRP A 188 6.47 -4.28 -2.78
N LEU A 189 7.18 -5.40 -2.56
CA LEU A 189 8.10 -5.57 -1.44
C LEU A 189 9.54 -5.88 -1.87
N ASP A 190 9.73 -6.32 -3.11
CA ASP A 190 11.03 -6.59 -3.72
C ASP A 190 11.22 -5.79 -5.03
N MET A 191 12.08 -4.79 -4.98
CA MET A 191 12.39 -3.90 -6.10
C MET A 191 13.46 -4.48 -7.02
N THR A 192 14.09 -5.60 -6.65
CA THR A 192 14.98 -6.35 -7.54
C THR A 192 14.21 -7.08 -8.63
N MET A 193 12.93 -7.40 -8.37
CA MET A 193 12.09 -8.23 -9.24
C MET A 193 12.79 -9.54 -9.63
N SER A 194 13.44 -10.18 -8.66
CA SER A 194 14.36 -11.31 -8.88
C SER A 194 13.71 -12.69 -8.72
N ASP A 195 12.51 -12.77 -8.13
CA ASP A 195 11.81 -14.04 -7.97
C ASP A 195 11.51 -14.67 -9.36
N PRO A 196 11.98 -15.90 -9.64
CA PRO A 196 11.85 -16.52 -10.95
C PRO A 196 10.38 -16.75 -11.35
N ALA A 197 9.46 -16.97 -10.40
CA ALA A 197 8.05 -17.18 -10.69
C ALA A 197 7.37 -15.93 -11.28
N GLN A 198 7.98 -14.75 -11.11
CA GLN A 198 7.48 -13.52 -11.73
C GLN A 198 7.48 -13.61 -13.26
N ALA A 199 8.44 -14.31 -13.86
CA ALA A 199 8.52 -14.50 -15.31
C ALA A 199 7.34 -15.32 -15.86
N GLU A 200 6.80 -16.24 -15.07
CA GLU A 200 5.65 -17.07 -15.44
C GLU A 200 4.33 -16.29 -15.33
N ILE A 201 4.24 -15.36 -14.37
CA ILE A 201 3.03 -14.58 -14.09
C ILE A 201 2.91 -13.35 -15.01
N GLU A 202 4.03 -12.70 -15.32
CA GLU A 202 4.13 -11.45 -16.09
C GLU A 202 3.32 -11.44 -17.41
N PRO A 203 3.28 -12.52 -18.21
CA PRO A 203 2.46 -12.56 -19.43
C PRO A 203 0.95 -12.42 -19.16
N THR A 204 0.50 -12.86 -17.98
CA THR A 204 -0.92 -12.84 -17.59
C THR A 204 -1.31 -11.59 -16.79
N ASP A 205 -0.35 -10.94 -16.13
CA ASP A 205 -0.57 -9.69 -15.38
C ASP A 205 -1.15 -8.61 -16.33
N PRO A 206 -2.30 -7.98 -16.02
CA PRO A 206 -2.89 -6.99 -16.90
C PRO A 206 -2.19 -5.62 -16.89
N LEU A 207 -1.25 -5.39 -15.96
CA LEU A 207 -0.73 -4.07 -15.62
C LEU A 207 0.79 -3.99 -15.59
N HIS A 208 1.48 -4.98 -15.02
CA HIS A 208 2.90 -4.86 -14.70
C HIS A 208 3.80 -5.65 -15.64
N LEU A 209 4.98 -5.07 -15.85
CA LEU A 209 6.11 -5.64 -16.56
C LEU A 209 7.39 -5.31 -15.77
N ARG A 210 8.23 -6.32 -15.57
CA ARG A 210 9.47 -6.28 -14.80
C ARG A 210 10.46 -5.23 -15.30
N PRO A 211 10.70 -5.02 -16.61
CA PRO A 211 11.69 -4.02 -17.07
C PRO A 211 11.41 -2.62 -16.52
N GLY A 212 10.15 -2.16 -16.60
CA GLY A 212 9.76 -0.88 -16.05
C GLY A 212 9.76 -0.85 -14.52
N LEU A 213 9.35 -1.93 -13.86
CA LEU A 213 9.37 -2.02 -12.40
C LEU A 213 10.79 -1.96 -11.82
N VAL A 214 11.75 -2.66 -12.44
CA VAL A 214 13.16 -2.62 -12.06
C VAL A 214 13.70 -1.19 -12.19
N GLU A 215 13.39 -0.48 -13.27
CA GLU A 215 13.84 0.91 -13.45
C GLU A 215 13.21 1.87 -12.42
N ILE A 216 11.92 1.69 -12.11
CA ILE A 216 11.26 2.46 -11.04
C ILE A 216 11.95 2.17 -9.70
N GLY A 217 12.18 0.90 -9.39
CA GLY A 217 12.86 0.46 -8.17
C GLY A 217 14.25 1.06 -8.05
N ARG A 218 15.04 1.05 -9.14
CA ARG A 218 16.37 1.67 -9.20
C ARG A 218 16.33 3.17 -8.91
N ARG A 219 15.36 3.90 -9.48
CA ARG A 219 15.20 5.35 -9.23
C ARG A 219 14.73 5.66 -7.81
N TYR A 220 13.86 4.82 -7.25
CA TYR A 220 13.40 4.95 -5.86
C TYR A 220 14.53 4.65 -4.86
N ALA A 221 15.35 3.64 -5.15
CA ALA A 221 16.53 3.29 -4.38
C ALA A 221 17.60 4.39 -4.40
N ASP A 222 17.77 5.04 -5.56
CA ASP A 222 18.80 6.05 -5.84
C ASP A 222 20.21 5.54 -5.55
N ARG A 223 20.73 5.80 -4.34
CA ARG A 223 22.07 5.39 -3.90
C ARG A 223 22.07 4.12 -3.06
N LEU A 224 20.90 3.65 -2.62
CA LEU A 224 20.78 2.43 -1.84
C LEU A 224 20.86 1.21 -2.75
N ALA A 225 21.34 0.09 -2.19
CA ALA A 225 21.23 -1.19 -2.87
C ALA A 225 19.73 -1.55 -3.06
N PRO A 226 19.35 -2.20 -4.16
CA PRO A 226 17.98 -2.68 -4.37
C PRO A 226 17.46 -3.57 -3.22
N GLU A 227 18.34 -4.31 -2.57
CA GLU A 227 18.04 -5.22 -1.45
C GLU A 227 18.01 -4.52 -0.08
N ASP A 228 18.37 -3.23 0.01
CA ASP A 228 18.30 -2.47 1.26
C ASP A 228 16.85 -2.53 1.80
N PRO A 229 16.61 -2.86 3.08
CA PRO A 229 15.25 -2.99 3.62
C PRO A 229 14.38 -1.74 3.51
N ARG A 230 14.97 -0.55 3.33
CA ARG A 230 14.22 0.69 3.06
C ARG A 230 13.71 0.74 1.62
N VAL A 231 14.42 0.09 0.70
CA VAL A 231 14.01 -0.07 -0.69
C VAL A 231 13.07 -1.26 -0.78
N SER A 232 13.58 -2.44 -0.48
CA SER A 232 12.88 -3.73 -0.58
C SER A 232 12.65 -4.30 0.82
N PRO A 233 11.56 -3.92 1.51
CA PRO A 233 11.29 -4.35 2.88
C PRO A 233 11.09 -5.86 3.01
N LEU A 234 10.91 -6.58 1.89
CA LEU A 234 10.94 -8.02 1.91
C LEU A 234 12.24 -8.54 2.52
N PHE A 235 13.40 -7.92 2.28
CA PHE A 235 14.69 -8.37 2.82
C PHE A 235 14.94 -7.93 4.28
N GLY A 236 14.07 -7.10 4.86
CA GLY A 236 14.17 -6.68 6.26
C GLY A 236 13.75 -7.76 7.27
N ARG A 237 14.13 -7.57 8.55
CA ARG A 237 13.68 -8.41 9.66
C ARG A 237 12.18 -8.23 9.91
N LEU A 238 11.47 -9.29 10.28
CA LEU A 238 10.02 -9.21 10.57
C LEU A 238 9.72 -9.32 12.07
N GLU A 239 10.62 -9.87 12.87
CA GLU A 239 10.44 -10.15 14.29
C GLU A 239 10.08 -8.88 15.09
N GLY A 240 8.98 -8.90 15.82
CA GLY A 240 8.51 -7.73 16.58
C GLY A 240 7.74 -6.70 15.75
N LEU A 241 7.41 -7.01 14.49
CA LEU A 241 6.35 -6.29 13.78
C LEU A 241 4.96 -6.69 14.31
N PRO A 242 3.95 -5.80 14.18
CA PRO A 242 2.59 -6.10 14.57
C PRO A 242 1.92 -7.08 13.57
N PRO A 243 0.74 -7.62 13.90
CA PRO A 243 -0.02 -8.50 13.02
C PRO A 243 -0.22 -7.90 11.63
N ILE A 244 -0.09 -8.74 10.60
CA ILE A 244 -0.20 -8.36 9.19
C ILE A 244 -1.46 -8.99 8.61
N THR A 245 -2.28 -8.22 7.92
CA THR A 245 -3.30 -8.73 6.99
C THR A 245 -2.85 -8.39 5.57
N ALA A 246 -2.69 -9.40 4.72
CA ALA A 246 -2.17 -9.21 3.37
C ALA A 246 -3.15 -9.73 2.31
N PHE A 247 -3.24 -9.03 1.18
CA PHE A 247 -4.09 -9.41 0.05
C PHE A 247 -3.27 -9.47 -1.23
N ALA A 248 -3.47 -10.49 -2.07
CA ALA A 248 -2.91 -10.53 -3.42
C ALA A 248 -3.82 -11.32 -4.36
N GLY A 249 -3.88 -10.89 -5.62
CA GLY A 249 -4.49 -11.67 -6.68
C GLY A 249 -3.46 -12.59 -7.34
N THR A 250 -3.85 -13.75 -7.86
CA THR A 250 -2.87 -14.62 -8.57
C THR A 250 -2.51 -14.12 -9.97
N ARG A 251 -3.20 -13.09 -10.47
CA ARG A 251 -2.96 -12.49 -11.78
C ARG A 251 -2.24 -11.15 -11.66
N GLU A 252 -1.27 -11.08 -10.75
CA GLU A 252 -0.33 -9.98 -10.61
C GLU A 252 1.06 -10.47 -10.19
N ILE A 253 2.11 -9.81 -10.66
CA ILE A 253 3.49 -10.21 -10.38
C ILE A 253 3.81 -10.17 -8.87
N PHE A 254 3.26 -9.22 -8.12
CA PHE A 254 3.56 -9.05 -6.68
C PHE A 254 2.96 -10.12 -5.76
N VAL A 255 2.21 -11.09 -6.31
CA VAL A 255 1.79 -12.27 -5.53
C VAL A 255 2.99 -13.06 -5.01
N THR A 256 4.12 -13.06 -5.74
CA THR A 256 5.37 -13.70 -5.31
C THR A 256 5.91 -13.08 -4.02
N ASP A 257 5.94 -11.76 -3.97
CA ASP A 257 6.38 -10.98 -2.81
C ASP A 257 5.50 -11.27 -1.60
N THR A 258 4.18 -11.31 -1.82
CA THR A 258 3.20 -11.51 -0.75
C THR A 258 3.25 -12.93 -0.19
N ARG A 259 3.43 -13.96 -1.04
CA ARG A 259 3.66 -15.34 -0.62
C ARG A 259 4.95 -15.48 0.19
N THR A 260 6.02 -14.81 -0.25
CA THR A 260 7.30 -14.81 0.47
C THR A 260 7.18 -14.11 1.82
N LEU A 261 6.45 -12.98 1.89
CA LEU A 261 6.14 -12.31 3.15
C LEU A 261 5.37 -13.25 4.09
N ALA A 262 4.35 -13.95 3.60
CA ALA A 262 3.56 -14.90 4.40
C ALA A 262 4.43 -16.02 5.01
N ARG A 263 5.29 -16.64 4.19
CA ARG A 263 6.23 -17.66 4.66
C ARG A 263 7.19 -17.11 5.72
N ARG A 264 7.82 -15.96 5.45
CA ARG A 264 8.81 -15.37 6.37
C ARG A 264 8.19 -14.85 7.65
N ALA A 265 6.97 -14.32 7.60
CA ALA A 265 6.24 -13.89 8.79
C ALA A 265 5.96 -15.09 9.71
N ALA A 266 5.57 -16.24 9.14
CA ALA A 266 5.40 -17.48 9.90
C ALA A 266 6.72 -17.96 10.55
N GLU A 267 7.83 -17.94 9.80
CA GLU A 267 9.17 -18.28 10.33
C GLU A 267 9.62 -17.34 11.46
N ALA A 268 9.29 -16.05 11.34
CA ALA A 268 9.60 -15.01 12.32
C ALA A 268 8.58 -14.92 13.48
N HIS A 269 7.58 -15.82 13.53
CA HIS A 269 6.49 -15.81 14.51
C HIS A 269 5.68 -14.50 14.55
N VAL A 270 5.56 -13.82 13.40
CA VAL A 270 4.71 -12.64 13.20
C VAL A 270 3.34 -13.12 12.71
N PRO A 271 2.23 -12.81 13.41
CA PRO A 271 0.90 -13.20 12.95
C PRO A 271 0.60 -12.61 11.57
N ILE A 272 0.26 -13.45 10.61
CA ILE A 272 -0.14 -13.04 9.27
C ILE A 272 -1.43 -13.72 8.84
N ASP A 273 -2.39 -12.90 8.41
CA ASP A 273 -3.65 -13.32 7.79
C ASP A 273 -3.57 -13.01 6.29
N TYR A 274 -3.25 -14.03 5.49
CA TYR A 274 -2.98 -13.89 4.06
C TYR A 274 -4.17 -14.36 3.20
N HIS A 275 -4.66 -13.44 2.38
CA HIS A 275 -5.78 -13.63 1.46
C HIS A 275 -5.30 -13.61 0.01
N GLU A 276 -5.07 -14.78 -0.55
CA GLU A 276 -4.78 -14.96 -1.97
C GLU A 276 -6.07 -15.25 -2.76
N ALA A 277 -6.32 -14.47 -3.80
CA ALA A 277 -7.52 -14.61 -4.62
C ALA A 277 -7.20 -15.02 -6.07
N ALA A 278 -7.71 -16.18 -6.47
CA ALA A 278 -7.50 -16.75 -7.79
C ALA A 278 -7.99 -15.83 -8.93
N ASN A 279 -7.16 -15.68 -9.96
CA ASN A 279 -7.41 -14.96 -11.21
C ASN A 279 -7.71 -13.46 -11.08
N LEU A 280 -7.54 -12.89 -9.89
CA LEU A 280 -7.74 -11.46 -9.65
C LEU A 280 -6.47 -10.65 -9.94
N PRO A 281 -6.62 -9.42 -10.47
CA PRO A 281 -5.47 -8.59 -10.83
C PRO A 281 -4.94 -7.78 -9.64
N HIS A 282 -3.86 -7.05 -9.89
CA HIS A 282 -3.30 -6.09 -8.94
C HIS A 282 -4.33 -5.12 -8.37
N ASN A 283 -4.31 -4.93 -7.04
CA ASN A 283 -5.23 -4.10 -6.27
C ASN A 283 -6.71 -4.47 -6.42
N TYR A 284 -7.07 -5.73 -6.74
CA TYR A 284 -8.48 -6.13 -6.87
C TYR A 284 -9.31 -5.75 -5.64
N ALA A 285 -8.70 -5.75 -4.45
CA ALA A 285 -9.34 -5.40 -3.20
C ALA A 285 -9.88 -3.95 -3.18
N LEU A 286 -9.37 -3.07 -4.05
CA LEU A 286 -9.85 -1.69 -4.20
C LEU A 286 -10.94 -1.56 -5.27
N PHE A 287 -11.24 -2.62 -6.04
CA PHE A 287 -12.17 -2.53 -7.16
C PHE A 287 -13.63 -2.39 -6.69
N PRO A 288 -14.48 -1.65 -7.43
CA PRO A 288 -15.92 -1.58 -7.18
C PRO A 288 -16.65 -2.85 -7.67
N ALA A 289 -16.14 -4.03 -7.29
CA ALA A 289 -16.64 -5.35 -7.65
C ALA A 289 -16.91 -6.20 -6.38
N PRO A 290 -17.66 -7.32 -6.49
CA PRO A 290 -17.95 -8.20 -5.35
C PRO A 290 -16.69 -8.71 -4.64
N GLU A 291 -15.66 -9.12 -5.37
CA GLU A 291 -14.42 -9.62 -4.78
C GLU A 291 -13.67 -8.51 -4.03
N GLY A 292 -13.64 -7.31 -4.60
CA GLY A 292 -13.10 -6.14 -3.92
C GLY A 292 -13.92 -5.76 -2.69
N ARG A 293 -15.25 -5.94 -2.71
CA ARG A 293 -16.11 -5.69 -1.54
C ARG A 293 -15.79 -6.67 -0.41
N ALA A 294 -15.73 -7.96 -0.71
CA ALA A 294 -15.40 -8.99 0.27
C ALA A 294 -14.02 -8.73 0.92
N ALA A 295 -13.01 -8.39 0.11
CA ALA A 295 -11.69 -8.03 0.65
C ALA A 295 -11.75 -6.80 1.58
N ARG A 296 -12.55 -5.79 1.24
CA ARG A 296 -12.73 -4.60 2.09
C ARG A 296 -13.49 -4.87 3.38
N GLU A 297 -14.41 -5.83 3.39
CA GLU A 297 -15.08 -6.27 4.61
C GLU A 297 -14.05 -6.88 5.57
N ILE A 298 -13.16 -7.76 5.07
CA ILE A 298 -12.03 -8.28 5.84
C ILE A 298 -11.11 -7.16 6.35
N MET A 299 -10.82 -6.14 5.54
CA MET A 299 -10.03 -4.98 6.00
C MET A 299 -10.71 -4.22 7.14
N VAL A 300 -12.03 -4.02 7.06
CA VAL A 300 -12.80 -3.35 8.11
C VAL A 300 -12.78 -4.19 9.39
N ASP A 301 -12.94 -5.50 9.28
CA ASP A 301 -12.89 -6.42 10.41
C ASP A 301 -11.49 -6.44 11.03
N ALA A 302 -10.43 -6.46 10.22
CA ALA A 302 -9.07 -6.35 10.68
C ALA A 302 -8.88 -5.06 11.48
N CYS A 303 -9.34 -3.91 11.00
CA CYS A 303 -9.23 -2.65 11.74
C CYS A 303 -9.98 -2.65 13.09
N ARG A 304 -11.04 -3.45 13.24
CA ARG A 304 -11.85 -3.55 14.46
C ARG A 304 -11.42 -4.67 15.40
N ALA A 305 -10.58 -5.59 14.95
CA ALA A 305 -10.22 -6.76 15.72
C ALA A 305 -9.48 -6.36 17.01
N PRO A 306 -9.71 -7.06 18.13
CA PRO A 306 -8.90 -6.90 19.32
C PRO A 306 -7.42 -7.18 19.04
N LEU A 307 -6.52 -6.53 19.77
CA LEU A 307 -5.10 -6.88 19.73
C LEU A 307 -4.87 -8.26 20.36
N PRO A 308 -3.94 -9.07 19.82
CA PRO A 308 -3.48 -10.29 20.48
C PRO A 308 -2.99 -10.02 21.91
N ALA A 309 -3.13 -10.99 22.80
CA ALA A 309 -2.61 -10.89 24.16
C ALA A 309 -1.09 -10.65 24.14
N GLY A 310 -0.59 -9.66 24.89
CA GLY A 310 0.84 -9.30 24.95
C GLY A 310 1.28 -8.14 24.05
N GLN A 311 0.38 -7.52 23.28
CA GLN A 311 0.65 -6.30 22.48
C GLN A 311 -0.12 -5.06 22.95
N ARG A 312 -0.66 -5.06 24.18
CA ARG A 312 -1.34 -3.91 24.79
C ARG A 312 -0.38 -3.00 25.51
#